data_AF-A0A7S1EV87-F1
#
_entry.id   AF-A0A7S1EV87-F1
#
_cell.length_a   1.000
_cell.length_b   1.000
_cell.length_c   1.000
_cell.angle_alpha   90.00
_cell.angle_beta   90.00
_cell.angle_gamma   90.00
#
_symmetry.space_group_name_H-M   'P 1'
#
loop_
_entity.id
_entity.type
_entity.pdbx_description
1 polymer ?
#
loop_
_entity_poly.entity_id
_entity_poly.type
_entity_poly.pdbx_seq_one_letter_code
_entity_poly.pdbx_strand_id
1 'polypeptide(L)'
;SKWDGLVSAFQKYISTLAELGRFNDLLSVVQFGSESRISQRFMRCSTISQELTYGGGGTCFPPGLRRAADVLLEGRDVHPDCAKYTLVWMTDGCAPLEGVREAFAKY
;
A
#
# COMPACT_ATOMS: atom_id res chain seq x y z
N SER A 1 -13.20 8.39 13.56
CA SER A 1 -13.56 8.82 12.19
C SER A 1 -13.30 7.68 11.21
N LYS A 2 -13.70 7.77 9.93
CA LYS A 2 -13.37 6.73 8.95
C LYS A 2 -11.85 6.57 8.74
N TRP A 3 -11.12 7.69 8.77
CA TRP A 3 -9.66 7.72 8.76
C TRP A 3 -9.05 6.94 9.93
N ASP A 4 -9.52 7.18 11.16
CA ASP A 4 -8.99 6.46 12.34
C ASP A 4 -9.22 4.94 12.24
N GLY A 5 -10.33 4.53 11.64
CA GLY A 5 -10.63 3.12 11.36
C GLY A 5 -9.65 2.52 10.35
N LEU A 6 -9.32 3.25 9.28
CA LEU A 6 -8.33 2.84 8.28
C LEU A 6 -6.94 2.71 8.90
N VAL A 7 -6.51 3.71 9.69
CA VAL A 7 -5.22 3.68 10.40
C VAL A 7 -5.16 2.50 11.36
N SER A 8 -6.23 2.25 12.13
CA SER A 8 -6.30 1.12 13.05
C SER A 8 -6.24 -0.23 12.33
N ALA A 9 -6.88 -0.36 11.16
CA ALA A 9 -6.81 -1.57 10.34
C ALA A 9 -5.41 -1.82 9.80
N PHE A 10 -4.71 -0.78 9.35
CA PHE A 10 -3.32 -0.86 8.93
C PHE A 10 -2.40 -1.29 10.08
N GLN A 11 -2.50 -0.65 11.24
CA GLN A 11 -1.73 -1.00 12.44
C GLN A 11 -1.96 -2.44 12.86
N LYS A 12 -3.22 -2.87 12.90
CA LYS A 12 -3.58 -4.26 13.21
C LYS A 12 -3.00 -5.25 12.20
N TYR A 13 -3.00 -4.92 10.91
CA TYR A 13 -2.39 -5.77 9.89
C TYR A 13 -0.89 -5.98 10.14
N ILE A 14 -0.14 -4.91 10.43
CA ILE A 14 1.30 -4.99 10.75
C ILE A 14 1.52 -5.84 12.02
N SER A 15 0.76 -5.59 13.09
CA SER A 15 0.87 -6.36 14.32
C SER A 15 0.54 -7.84 14.11
N THR A 16 -0.47 -8.17 13.32
CA THR A 16 -0.80 -9.58 12.99
C THR A 16 0.30 -10.26 12.18
N LEU A 17 0.96 -9.56 11.24
CA LEU A 17 2.13 -10.13 10.55
C LEU A 17 3.26 -10.45 11.52
N ALA A 18 3.53 -9.55 12.47
CA ALA A 18 4.50 -9.76 13.53
C ALA A 18 4.15 -10.96 14.41
N GLU A 19 2.90 -11.06 14.89
CA GLU A 19 2.42 -12.20 15.69
C GLU A 19 2.55 -13.55 14.96
N LEU A 20 2.42 -13.54 13.63
CA LEU A 20 2.62 -14.71 12.78
C LEU A 20 4.09 -15.04 12.50
N GLY A 21 5.04 -14.33 13.10
CA GLY A 21 6.47 -14.55 12.90
C GLY A 21 7.03 -13.99 11.59
N ARG A 22 6.26 -13.16 10.87
CA ARG A 22 6.62 -12.65 9.52
C ARG A 22 7.42 -11.33 9.58
N PHE A 23 8.30 -11.20 10.55
CA PHE A 23 9.06 -9.97 10.82
C PHE A 23 9.99 -9.55 9.67
N ASN A 24 10.45 -10.51 8.87
CA ASN A 24 11.37 -10.31 7.75
C ASN A 24 10.67 -9.97 6.42
N ASP A 25 9.34 -10.02 6.38
CA ASP A 25 8.61 -9.63 5.18
C ASP A 25 8.89 -8.17 4.83
N LEU A 26 9.13 -7.93 3.55
CA LEU A 26 9.33 -6.58 3.01
C LEU A 26 7.97 -5.97 2.67
N LEU A 27 7.75 -4.77 3.21
CA LEU A 27 6.51 -4.02 3.07
C LEU A 27 6.81 -2.65 2.49
N SER A 28 5.99 -2.25 1.54
CA SER A 28 5.95 -0.88 1.01
C SER A 28 4.56 -0.30 1.27
N VAL A 29 4.49 0.97 1.62
CA VAL A 29 3.24 1.68 1.92
C VAL A 29 3.05 2.79 0.91
N VAL A 30 1.95 2.71 0.16
CA VAL A 30 1.49 3.76 -0.76
C VAL A 30 0.25 4.40 -0.14
N GLN A 31 0.34 5.69 0.17
CA GLN A 31 -0.81 6.49 0.60
C GLN A 31 -1.39 7.19 -0.63
N PHE A 32 -2.72 7.13 -0.77
CA PHE A 32 -3.43 7.72 -1.90
C PHE A 32 -4.65 8.53 -1.45
N GLY A 33 -5.00 9.52 -2.25
CA GLY A 33 -6.17 10.39 -2.14
C GLY A 33 -6.48 10.95 -3.53
N SER A 34 -6.43 12.26 -3.72
CA SER A 34 -6.38 12.86 -5.07
C SER A 34 -5.06 12.57 -5.78
N GLU A 35 -3.98 12.46 -5.02
CA GLU A 35 -2.63 12.11 -5.47
C GLU A 35 -2.12 10.87 -4.75
N SER A 36 -1.03 10.27 -5.22
CA SER A 36 -0.37 9.13 -4.57
C SER A 36 1.08 9.41 -4.19
N ARG A 37 1.51 8.86 -3.05
CA ARG A 37 2.90 8.91 -2.58
C ARG A 37 3.31 7.60 -1.92
N ILE A 38 4.59 7.24 -2.04
CA ILE A 38 5.20 6.14 -1.32
C ILE A 38 5.71 6.71 0.01
N SER A 39 5.18 6.24 1.14
CA SER A 39 5.63 6.68 2.47
C SER A 39 6.64 5.72 3.10
N GLN A 40 6.66 4.47 2.68
CA GLN A 40 7.63 3.46 3.11
C GLN A 40 7.93 2.56 1.91
N ARG A 41 9.18 2.16 1.72
CA ARG A 41 9.59 1.35 0.56
C ARG A 41 10.50 0.21 1.01
N PHE A 42 10.08 -1.03 0.76
CA PHE A 42 10.81 -2.27 1.07
C PHE A 42 11.36 -2.34 2.51
N MET A 43 10.56 -1.88 3.47
CA MET A 43 10.92 -1.92 4.88
C MET A 43 10.53 -3.27 5.47
N ARG A 44 11.37 -3.82 6.36
CA ARG A 44 10.99 -5.03 7.10
C ARG A 44 9.80 -4.73 7.99
N CYS A 45 8.89 -5.69 8.13
CA CYS A 45 7.74 -5.59 9.02
C CYS A 45 8.11 -5.18 10.45
N SER A 46 9.27 -5.60 10.98
CA SER A 46 9.75 -5.19 12.31
C SER A 46 10.16 -3.72 12.44
N THR A 47 10.39 -3.04 11.32
CA THR A 47 10.97 -1.68 11.28
C THR A 47 10.07 -0.66 10.58
N ILE A 48 8.96 -1.11 9.97
CA ILE A 48 8.09 -0.23 9.21
C ILE A 48 7.38 0.76 10.13
N SER A 49 7.33 2.03 9.74
CA SER A 49 6.52 3.00 10.47
C SER A 49 5.03 2.65 10.35
N GLN A 50 4.35 2.67 11.48
CA GLN A 50 2.91 2.51 11.56
C GLN A 50 2.15 3.85 11.53
N GLU A 51 2.88 4.96 11.42
CA GLU A 51 2.32 6.30 11.35
C GLU A 51 1.94 6.64 9.91
N LEU A 52 0.67 7.02 9.71
CA LEU A 52 0.15 7.51 8.44
C LEU A 52 -0.22 8.99 8.58
N THR A 53 -0.11 9.74 7.49
CA THR A 53 -0.40 11.18 7.50
C THR A 53 -1.64 11.42 6.65
N TYR A 54 -2.66 12.00 7.26
CA TYR A 54 -3.87 12.38 6.54
C TYR A 54 -3.51 13.43 5.47
N GLY A 55 -3.77 13.10 4.21
CA GLY A 55 -3.45 13.97 3.07
C GLY A 55 -4.55 14.94 2.68
N GLY A 56 -5.78 14.76 3.19
CA GLY A 56 -6.96 15.45 2.66
C GLY A 56 -7.24 15.09 1.20
N GLY A 57 -8.22 15.78 0.62
CA GLY A 57 -8.66 15.54 -0.77
C GLY A 57 -9.70 14.43 -0.89
N GLY A 58 -10.22 14.24 -2.11
CA GLY A 58 -11.12 13.14 -2.45
C GLY A 58 -10.37 11.81 -2.62
N THR A 59 -11.11 10.77 -2.99
CA THR A 59 -10.55 9.44 -3.26
C THR A 59 -10.40 9.22 -4.77
N CYS A 60 -9.19 8.95 -5.25
CA CYS A 60 -8.90 8.60 -6.63
C CYS A 60 -8.07 7.31 -6.68
N PHE A 61 -8.62 6.24 -7.26
CA PHE A 61 -7.96 4.92 -7.29
C PHE A 61 -6.84 4.79 -8.33
N PRO A 62 -6.98 5.27 -9.59
CA PRO A 62 -5.97 5.03 -10.62
C PRO A 62 -4.54 5.48 -10.24
N PRO A 63 -4.32 6.68 -9.64
CA PRO A 63 -2.97 7.09 -9.24
C PRO A 63 -2.37 6.18 -8.16
N GLY A 64 -3.16 5.78 -7.17
CA GLY A 64 -2.72 4.90 -6.08
C GLY A 64 -2.39 3.50 -6.59
N LEU A 65 -3.25 2.95 -7.46
CA LEU A 65 -3.06 1.62 -8.05
C LEU A 65 -1.83 1.56 -8.96
N ARG A 66 -1.64 2.56 -9.83
CA ARG A 66 -0.45 2.66 -10.68
C ARG A 66 0.83 2.71 -9.86
N ARG A 67 0.86 3.54 -8.81
CA ARG A 67 2.02 3.65 -7.92
C ARG A 67 2.30 2.34 -7.18
N ALA A 68 1.26 1.66 -6.71
CA ALA A 68 1.40 0.38 -6.05
C ALA A 68 1.92 -0.71 -7.01
N ALA A 69 1.45 -0.73 -8.27
CA ALA A 69 1.94 -1.63 -9.31
C ALA A 69 3.42 -1.38 -9.63
N ASP A 70 3.83 -0.11 -9.80
CA ASP A 70 5.24 0.26 -10.03
C ASP A 70 6.14 -0.27 -8.90
N VAL A 71 5.73 -0.12 -7.63
CA VAL A 71 6.49 -0.62 -6.47
C VAL A 71 6.53 -2.15 -6.42
N LEU A 72 5.43 -2.80 -6.78
CA LEU A 72 5.37 -4.27 -6.77
C LEU A 72 6.26 -4.87 -7.85
N LEU A 73 6.28 -4.28 -9.05
CA LEU A 73 7.15 -4.70 -10.15
C LEU A 73 8.62 -4.43 -9.85
N GLU A 74 8.95 -3.25 -9.35
CA GLU A 74 10.31 -2.95 -8.88
C GLU A 74 10.76 -3.97 -7.81
N GLY A 75 9.88 -4.30 -6.85
CA GLY A 75 10.17 -5.31 -5.83
C GLY A 75 10.51 -6.67 -6.41
N ARG A 76 9.89 -7.06 -7.54
CA ARG A 76 10.22 -8.29 -8.25
C ARG A 76 11.63 -8.27 -8.83
N ASP A 77 12.06 -7.12 -9.33
CA ASP A 77 13.37 -6.96 -9.96
C ASP A 77 14.49 -6.85 -8.92
N VAL A 78 14.28 -6.09 -7.84
CA VAL A 78 15.32 -5.79 -6.83
C VAL A 78 15.35 -6.78 -5.66
N HIS A 79 14.26 -7.52 -5.43
CA HIS A 79 14.17 -8.56 -4.40
C HIS A 79 13.64 -9.88 -5.00
N PRO A 80 14.35 -10.51 -5.95
CA PRO A 80 13.88 -11.69 -6.67
C PRO A 80 13.70 -12.93 -5.77
N ASP A 81 14.34 -12.95 -4.60
CA ASP A 81 14.26 -14.04 -3.63
C ASP A 81 12.95 -14.04 -2.81
N CYS A 82 12.11 -13.01 -2.97
CA CYS A 82 10.80 -12.97 -2.31
C CYS A 82 9.86 -14.04 -2.89
N ALA A 83 9.39 -14.94 -2.04
CA ALA A 83 8.51 -16.05 -2.46
C ALA A 83 7.16 -15.59 -3.03
N LYS A 84 6.66 -14.42 -2.62
CA LYS A 84 5.35 -13.91 -3.04
C LYS A 84 5.30 -12.39 -3.02
N TYR A 85 4.67 -11.82 -4.05
CA TYR A 85 4.34 -10.40 -4.15
C TYR A 85 2.83 -10.22 -4.02
N THR A 86 2.39 -9.42 -3.05
CA THR A 86 0.96 -9.25 -2.73
C THR A 86 0.63 -7.77 -2.64
N LEU A 87 -0.50 -7.36 -3.22
CA LEU A 87 -1.08 -6.04 -3.01
C LEU A 87 -2.24 -6.16 -2.00
N VAL A 88 -2.13 -5.43 -0.89
CA VAL A 88 -3.24 -5.23 0.06
C VAL A 88 -3.76 -3.82 -0.14
N TRP A 89 -5.01 -3.69 -0.58
CA TRP A 89 -5.66 -2.40 -0.82
C TRP A 89 -6.63 -2.09 0.31
N MET A 90 -6.45 -0.95 0.98
CA MET A 90 -7.31 -0.49 2.08
C MET A 90 -7.93 0.86 1.73
N THR A 91 -9.26 0.97 1.84
CA THR A 91 -10.00 2.20 1.56
C THR A 91 -11.29 2.28 2.40
N ASP A 92 -11.68 3.48 2.79
CA ASP A 92 -12.89 3.79 3.56
C ASP A 92 -13.99 4.47 2.70
N GLY A 93 -13.73 4.61 1.40
CA GLY A 93 -14.56 5.30 0.43
C GLY A 93 -14.71 4.52 -0.88
N CYS A 94 -15.64 4.98 -1.70
CA CYS A 94 -15.79 4.53 -3.08
C CYS A 94 -15.23 5.62 -3.99
N ALA A 95 -14.42 5.23 -4.97
CA ALA A 95 -14.01 6.10 -6.07
C ALA A 95 -14.48 5.49 -7.40
N PRO A 96 -14.64 6.32 -8.45
CA PRO A 96 -14.86 5.80 -9.80
C PRO A 96 -13.74 4.81 -10.18
N LEU A 97 -14.13 3.70 -10.79
CA LEU A 97 -13.20 2.75 -11.43
C LEU A 97 -12.81 3.18 -12.84
N GLU A 98 -13.36 4.30 -13.32
CA GLU A 98 -12.98 4.92 -14.58
C GLU A 98 -11.48 5.25 -14.57
N GLY A 99 -10.80 4.98 -15.68
CA GLY A 99 -9.35 5.17 -15.77
C GLY A 99 -8.51 4.07 -15.13
N VAL A 100 -9.10 3.09 -14.41
CA VAL A 100 -8.33 1.99 -13.82
C VAL A 100 -7.76 1.08 -14.91
N ARG A 101 -8.57 0.69 -15.91
CA ARG A 101 -8.08 -0.17 -17.00
C ARG A 101 -6.95 0.51 -17.78
N GLU A 102 -7.09 1.79 -18.07
CA GLU A 102 -6.11 2.62 -18.74
C GLU A 102 -4.83 2.77 -17.90
N ALA A 103 -4.97 2.96 -16.58
CA ALA A 103 -3.84 3.03 -15.66
C ALA A 103 -3.04 1.72 -15.61
N PHE A 104 -3.70 0.59 -15.85
CA PHE A 104 -3.05 -0.73 -15.93
C PHE A 104 -2.61 -1.16 -17.32
N ALA A 105 -3.00 -0.46 -18.40
CA ALA A 105 -2.66 -0.86 -19.78
C ALA A 105 -1.15 -0.87 -20.09
N LYS A 106 -0.32 -0.28 -19.21
CA LYS A 106 1.14 -0.29 -19.30
C LYS A 106 1.77 -1.60 -18.82
N TYR A 107 1.05 -2.40 -18.02
CA TYR A 107 1.55 -3.61 -17.35
C TYR A 107 0.97 -4.87 -17.98
#